data_AF-A0AAN9JRR8-F1
#
_entry.id   AF-A0AAN9JRR8-F1
#
_cell.length_a   1.000
_cell.length_b   1.000
_cell.length_c   1.000
_cell.angle_alpha   90.00
_cell.angle_beta   90.00
_cell.angle_gamma   90.00
#
_symmetry.space_group_name_H-M   'P 1'
#
loop_
_entity.id
_entity.type
_entity.pdbx_description
1 polymer ?
#
loop_
_entity_poly.entity_id
_entity_poly.type
_entity_poly.pdbx_seq_one_letter_code
_entity_poly.pdbx_strand_id
1 'polypeptide(L)'
;MEIAASSRSPRWPAKAWVMTNMEQEATRLKITGPTMCHRRVTDSKQSEALGSNDSLRSKLPNFNFPLSIDRSESVAVGKWYCLFMFVKEGMKLKKQMKKSVFYELTLLQSWEKIFSKENGDSGEETNVLVDVIVQTQVAKVVGKEAVWDENGVDENRVVWFKGFNDVGAESVGLSVEIVEGMKWEQEKVGWIAGNGRQVRVERVEEFGGINKWRKFGCYVLVETFVFKRMDGRWVLTYDFRHTHQIRYKWV
;
A
#
# COMPACT_ATOMS: atom_id res chain seq x y z
N MET A 1 -34.92 -41.30 7.29
CA MET A 1 -34.38 -41.11 5.93
C MET A 1 -35.44 -40.35 5.18
N GLU A 2 -35.23 -39.16 4.61
CA GLU A 2 -34.09 -38.76 3.79
C GLU A 2 -33.91 -37.22 3.83
N ILE A 3 -32.70 -36.82 4.21
CA ILE A 3 -31.86 -35.65 3.94
C ILE A 3 -32.51 -34.42 3.27
N ALA A 4 -32.57 -33.32 4.04
CA ALA A 4 -32.70 -31.96 3.52
C ALA A 4 -31.33 -31.43 3.05
N ALA A 5 -31.23 -31.00 1.79
CA ALA A 5 -30.06 -30.31 1.27
C ALA A 5 -30.05 -28.83 1.70
N SER A 6 -29.16 -28.50 2.62
CA SER A 6 -28.84 -27.13 3.04
C SER A 6 -28.02 -26.43 1.95
N SER A 7 -28.61 -25.45 1.26
CA SER A 7 -27.90 -24.51 0.40
C SER A 7 -27.62 -23.21 1.17
N ARG A 8 -26.51 -23.17 1.92
CA ARG A 8 -25.92 -21.92 2.37
C ARG A 8 -24.65 -21.67 1.56
N SER A 9 -24.75 -20.76 0.59
CA SER A 9 -23.59 -20.14 -0.04
C SER A 9 -22.78 -19.38 1.03
N PRO A 10 -21.44 -19.43 1.01
CA PRO A 10 -20.62 -18.64 1.92
C PRO A 10 -20.84 -17.15 1.63
N ARG A 11 -21.36 -16.43 2.62
CA ARG A 11 -21.56 -14.98 2.58
C ARG A 11 -20.21 -14.30 2.77
N TRP A 12 -19.46 -14.12 1.69
CA TRP A 12 -18.23 -13.33 1.70
C TRP A 12 -18.55 -11.88 2.11
N PRO A 13 -17.74 -11.20 2.94
CA PRO A 13 -17.96 -9.79 3.25
C PRO A 13 -17.84 -8.95 1.97
N ALA A 14 -18.78 -8.04 1.75
CA ALA A 14 -18.88 -7.20 0.55
C ALA A 14 -17.57 -6.46 0.19
N LYS A 15 -16.70 -6.22 1.18
CA LYS A 15 -15.38 -5.58 1.03
C LYS A 15 -14.36 -6.46 0.29
N ALA A 16 -14.32 -7.76 0.58
CA ALA A 16 -13.46 -8.73 -0.12
C ALA A 16 -13.92 -8.91 -1.58
N TRP A 17 -15.22 -8.76 -1.84
CA TRP A 17 -15.79 -8.88 -3.17
C TRP A 17 -15.30 -7.77 -4.12
N VAL A 18 -15.12 -6.53 -3.65
CA VAL A 18 -14.65 -5.41 -4.48
C VAL A 18 -13.25 -5.68 -5.02
N MET A 19 -12.27 -5.97 -4.16
CA MET A 19 -10.89 -6.21 -4.60
C MET A 19 -10.74 -7.47 -5.46
N THR A 20 -11.58 -8.49 -5.21
CA THR A 20 -11.54 -9.76 -5.95
C THR A 20 -12.27 -9.69 -7.31
N ASN A 21 -13.29 -8.83 -7.44
CA ASN A 21 -14.14 -8.75 -8.65
C ASN A 21 -14.07 -7.41 -9.39
N MET A 22 -13.09 -6.55 -9.10
CA MET A 22 -12.86 -5.31 -9.87
C MET A 22 -12.72 -5.55 -11.38
N GLU A 23 -12.15 -6.70 -11.79
CA GLU A 23 -12.08 -7.12 -13.19
C GLU A 23 -13.41 -7.67 -13.74
N GLN A 24 -14.22 -8.34 -12.90
CA GLN A 24 -15.50 -8.91 -13.32
C GLN A 24 -16.60 -7.84 -13.47
N GLU A 25 -16.59 -6.79 -12.63
CA GLU A 25 -17.48 -5.63 -12.76
C GLU A 25 -17.26 -4.88 -14.08
N ALA A 26 -16.02 -4.84 -14.60
CA ALA A 26 -15.71 -4.27 -15.92
C ALA A 26 -16.42 -5.02 -17.06
N THR A 27 -16.50 -6.35 -16.95
CA THR A 27 -17.21 -7.23 -17.90
C THR A 27 -18.73 -7.08 -17.75
N ARG A 28 -19.22 -6.89 -16.51
CA ARG A 28 -20.65 -6.71 -16.18
C ARG A 28 -21.22 -5.38 -16.69
N LEU A 29 -20.41 -4.32 -16.74
CA LEU A 29 -20.81 -2.98 -17.20
C LEU A 29 -20.98 -2.85 -18.72
N LYS A 30 -20.92 -3.96 -19.48
CA LYS A 30 -21.06 -3.97 -20.95
C LYS A 30 -20.22 -2.88 -21.64
N ILE A 31 -18.98 -2.69 -21.18
CA ILE A 31 -18.00 -1.85 -21.89
C ILE A 31 -17.51 -2.65 -23.11
N THR A 32 -18.41 -2.90 -24.06
CA THR A 32 -18.15 -3.56 -25.35
C THR A 32 -18.39 -2.53 -26.46
N GLY A 33 -17.41 -1.65 -26.66
CA GLY A 33 -17.33 -0.82 -27.85
C GLY A 33 -16.59 -1.55 -28.98
N PRO A 34 -17.14 -1.66 -30.20
CA PRO A 34 -16.56 -2.47 -31.26
C PRO A 34 -15.48 -1.68 -32.01
N THR A 35 -14.35 -1.40 -31.38
CA THR A 35 -13.03 -1.23 -32.03
C THR A 35 -11.92 -1.25 -30.97
N MET A 36 -11.84 -2.33 -30.18
CA MET A 36 -10.61 -2.59 -29.45
C MET A 36 -9.59 -3.04 -30.49
N CYS A 37 -8.79 -2.10 -31.00
CA CYS A 37 -7.59 -2.46 -31.73
C CYS A 37 -6.80 -3.41 -30.82
N HIS A 38 -6.86 -4.69 -31.16
CA HIS A 38 -5.89 -5.69 -30.82
C HIS A 38 -4.59 -5.28 -31.53
N ARG A 39 -4.04 -4.12 -31.17
CA ARG A 39 -2.66 -3.78 -31.48
C ARG A 39 -1.91 -4.78 -30.62
N ARG A 40 -1.42 -5.85 -31.26
CA ARG A 40 -0.57 -6.87 -30.66
C ARG A 40 0.40 -6.14 -29.75
N VAL A 41 0.16 -6.21 -28.44
CA VAL A 41 1.13 -5.78 -27.46
C VAL A 41 2.19 -6.86 -27.56
N THR A 42 3.26 -6.54 -28.27
CA THR A 42 4.40 -7.42 -28.47
C THR A 42 4.97 -7.77 -27.10
N ASP A 43 4.82 -9.04 -26.75
CA ASP A 43 5.66 -9.86 -25.87
C ASP A 43 6.63 -9.11 -24.95
N SER A 44 6.08 -8.46 -23.92
CA SER A 44 6.85 -8.02 -22.76
C SER A 44 6.07 -8.42 -21.51
N LYS A 45 6.33 -9.63 -20.99
CA LYS A 45 5.93 -10.15 -19.66
C LYS A 45 4.99 -9.22 -18.87
N GLN A 46 3.71 -9.16 -19.22
CA GLN A 46 2.72 -8.65 -18.29
C GLN A 46 2.60 -9.72 -17.21
N SER A 47 3.13 -9.45 -16.01
CA SER A 47 2.81 -10.27 -14.85
C SER A 47 1.29 -10.24 -14.68
N GLU A 48 0.65 -11.40 -14.68
CA GLU A 48 -0.79 -11.54 -14.50
C GLU A 48 -1.25 -10.83 -13.21
N ALA A 49 -2.37 -10.11 -13.28
CA ALA A 49 -2.95 -9.41 -12.13
C ALA A 49 -3.82 -10.39 -11.32
N LEU A 50 -3.16 -11.33 -10.63
CA LEU A 50 -3.82 -12.42 -9.91
C LEU A 50 -4.36 -12.02 -8.52
N GLY A 51 -4.33 -10.73 -8.19
CA GLY A 51 -4.71 -10.21 -6.88
C GLY A 51 -3.59 -10.32 -5.84
N SER A 52 -3.96 -10.55 -4.58
CA SER A 52 -3.00 -10.68 -3.46
C SER A 52 -2.29 -12.02 -3.55
N ASN A 53 -0.96 -12.02 -3.42
CA ASN A 53 -0.15 -13.22 -3.28
C ASN A 53 0.21 -13.43 -1.81
N ASP A 54 -0.72 -14.01 -1.06
CA ASP A 54 -0.60 -14.18 0.40
C ASP A 54 0.61 -15.06 0.80
N SER A 55 0.98 -16.03 -0.05
CA SER A 55 2.18 -16.87 0.15
C SER A 55 3.48 -16.06 0.05
N LEU A 56 3.58 -15.13 -0.91
CA LEU A 56 4.74 -14.25 -1.03
C LEU A 56 4.72 -13.18 0.06
N ARG A 57 3.56 -12.58 0.31
CA ARG A 57 3.35 -11.52 1.30
C ARG A 57 3.73 -11.94 2.72
N SER A 58 3.46 -13.19 3.09
CA SER A 58 3.82 -13.75 4.40
C SER A 58 5.31 -13.99 4.61
N LYS A 59 6.12 -14.06 3.55
CA LYS A 59 7.58 -14.26 3.65
C LYS A 59 8.33 -13.00 4.10
N LEU A 60 7.70 -11.84 3.93
CA LEU A 60 8.27 -10.51 4.16
C LEU A 60 9.51 -10.21 3.29
N PRO A 61 9.89 -8.93 3.10
CA PRO A 61 11.11 -8.59 2.37
C PRO A 61 12.38 -9.04 3.10
N ASN A 62 13.45 -9.26 2.34
CA ASN A 62 14.78 -9.53 2.91
C ASN A 62 15.22 -8.40 3.85
N PHE A 63 15.71 -8.76 5.03
CA PHE A 63 16.20 -7.81 6.05
C PHE A 63 17.74 -7.71 6.11
N ASN A 64 18.44 -8.51 5.30
CA ASN A 64 19.89 -8.51 5.19
C ASN A 64 20.37 -7.41 4.23
N PHE A 65 20.43 -6.18 4.73
CA PHE A 65 20.94 -4.99 4.04
C PHE A 65 21.67 -4.06 5.03
N PRO A 66 22.57 -3.17 4.57
CA PRO A 66 23.35 -2.29 5.46
C PRO A 66 22.49 -1.32 6.29
N LEU A 67 22.96 -0.94 7.49
CA LEU A 67 22.28 0.05 8.35
C LEU A 67 22.19 1.45 7.73
N SER A 68 23.04 1.78 6.76
CA SER A 68 22.98 3.05 6.03
C SER A 68 21.74 3.19 5.14
N ILE A 69 21.05 2.08 4.87
CA ILE A 69 19.84 2.08 4.06
C ILE A 69 18.63 2.41 4.95
N ASP A 70 17.92 3.47 4.58
CA ASP A 70 16.69 3.88 5.26
C ASP A 70 15.48 3.11 4.78
N ARG A 71 15.44 2.73 3.49
CA ARG A 71 14.35 1.92 2.92
C ARG A 71 14.91 0.79 2.08
N SER A 72 14.50 -0.45 2.38
CA SER A 72 14.94 -1.62 1.62
C SER A 72 14.41 -1.61 0.19
N GLU A 73 14.93 -2.52 -0.62
CA GLU A 73 14.26 -2.87 -1.87
C GLU A 73 12.83 -3.34 -1.60
N SER A 74 11.95 -3.02 -2.54
CA SER A 74 10.53 -3.35 -2.47
C SER A 74 10.23 -4.65 -3.21
N VAL A 75 9.36 -5.48 -2.64
CA VAL A 75 8.88 -6.73 -3.25
C VAL A 75 7.41 -6.58 -3.60
N ALA A 76 7.02 -6.89 -4.84
CA ALA A 76 5.61 -6.88 -5.25
C ALA A 76 4.91 -8.14 -4.75
N VAL A 77 3.84 -7.97 -3.98
CA VAL A 77 3.10 -9.05 -3.31
C VAL A 77 1.61 -9.04 -3.62
N GLY A 78 1.15 -8.13 -4.47
CA GLY A 78 -0.20 -8.15 -5.02
C GLY A 78 -0.32 -7.26 -6.24
N LYS A 79 -1.21 -7.60 -7.16
CA LYS A 79 -1.46 -6.84 -8.37
C LYS A 79 -2.91 -6.97 -8.83
N TRP A 80 -3.55 -5.85 -9.14
CA TRP A 80 -4.92 -5.74 -9.63
C TRP A 80 -5.00 -4.72 -10.76
N TYR A 81 -6.07 -4.79 -11.56
CA TYR A 81 -6.48 -3.70 -12.43
C TYR A 81 -7.70 -2.95 -11.86
N CYS A 82 -7.68 -1.63 -11.98
CA CYS A 82 -8.73 -0.74 -11.51
C CYS A 82 -9.26 0.13 -12.65
N LEU A 83 -10.57 0.23 -12.80
CA LEU A 83 -11.19 1.12 -13.79
C LEU A 83 -11.10 2.59 -13.38
N PHE A 84 -11.00 3.48 -14.37
CA PHE A 84 -11.06 4.94 -14.22
C PHE A 84 -12.32 5.46 -13.50
N MET A 85 -13.36 4.65 -13.35
CA MET A 85 -14.54 5.05 -12.60
C MET A 85 -14.26 5.12 -11.10
N PHE A 86 -13.33 4.30 -10.59
CA PHE A 86 -12.94 4.23 -9.18
C PHE A 86 -11.68 5.04 -8.85
N VAL A 87 -10.90 5.43 -9.87
CA VAL A 87 -9.76 6.34 -9.74
C VAL A 87 -10.08 7.61 -10.53
N LYS A 88 -10.23 8.74 -9.87
CA LYS A 88 -10.42 10.06 -10.50
C LYS A 88 -9.12 10.81 -10.53
N GLU A 89 -8.83 11.46 -11.64
CA GLU A 89 -7.77 12.47 -11.70
C GLU A 89 -8.44 13.83 -11.84
N GLY A 90 -7.82 14.92 -11.35
CA GLY A 90 -8.36 16.30 -11.42
C GLY A 90 -8.56 16.89 -12.83
N MET A 91 -8.78 16.07 -13.85
CA MET A 91 -9.03 16.45 -15.24
C MET A 91 -10.40 15.94 -15.74
N LYS A 92 -10.87 16.50 -16.86
CA LYS A 92 -12.14 16.08 -17.48
C LYS A 92 -12.14 14.58 -17.82
N LEU A 93 -13.27 13.90 -17.59
CA LEU A 93 -13.46 12.47 -17.82
C LEU A 93 -12.97 11.98 -19.19
N LYS A 94 -13.38 12.68 -20.27
CA LYS A 94 -12.97 12.35 -21.64
C LYS A 94 -11.45 12.39 -21.84
N LYS A 95 -10.75 13.29 -21.13
CA LYS A 95 -9.28 13.40 -21.17
C LYS A 95 -8.65 12.27 -20.35
N GLN A 96 -9.21 11.95 -19.20
CA GLN A 96 -8.75 10.83 -18.37
C GLN A 96 -8.87 9.50 -19.12
N MET A 97 -10.04 9.18 -19.67
CA MET A 97 -10.26 7.93 -20.42
C MET A 97 -9.33 7.78 -21.62
N LYS A 98 -8.95 8.90 -22.27
CA LYS A 98 -7.94 8.89 -23.35
C LYS A 98 -6.54 8.57 -22.85
N LYS A 99 -6.21 8.93 -21.61
CA LYS A 99 -4.91 8.62 -20.99
C LYS A 99 -4.87 7.21 -20.41
N SER A 100 -5.91 6.84 -19.66
CA SER A 100 -5.99 5.56 -18.96
C SER A 100 -7.45 5.20 -18.68
N VAL A 101 -7.93 4.12 -19.28
CA VAL A 101 -9.21 3.49 -18.90
C VAL A 101 -9.01 2.57 -17.70
N PHE A 102 -7.85 1.91 -17.64
CA PHE A 102 -7.44 1.05 -16.55
C PHE A 102 -6.25 1.67 -15.82
N TYR A 103 -6.08 1.29 -14.57
CA TYR A 103 -4.94 1.59 -13.73
C TYR A 103 -4.39 0.28 -13.20
N GLU A 104 -3.08 0.14 -13.17
CA GLU A 104 -2.42 -0.92 -12.42
C GLU A 104 -2.39 -0.51 -10.95
N LEU A 105 -2.90 -1.37 -10.08
CA LEU A 105 -2.77 -1.27 -8.63
C LEU A 105 -1.83 -2.37 -8.16
N THR A 106 -0.67 -2.02 -7.60
CA THR A 106 0.30 -2.98 -7.07
C THR A 106 0.47 -2.79 -5.57
N LEU A 107 0.49 -3.88 -4.81
CA LEU A 107 0.87 -3.89 -3.40
C LEU A 107 2.35 -4.28 -3.27
N LEU A 108 3.15 -3.37 -2.74
CA LEU A 108 4.58 -3.57 -2.49
C LEU A 108 4.85 -3.73 -0.99
N GLN A 109 5.82 -4.54 -0.61
CA GLN A 109 6.37 -4.64 0.74
C GLN A 109 7.82 -4.14 0.78
N SER A 110 8.17 -3.36 1.80
CA SER A 110 9.55 -2.92 2.08
C SER A 110 9.78 -2.70 3.57
N TRP A 111 11.03 -2.66 4.02
CA TRP A 111 11.40 -2.21 5.37
C TRP A 111 11.76 -0.74 5.33
N GLU A 112 11.24 0.07 6.26
CA GLU A 112 11.56 1.49 6.41
C GLU A 112 12.07 1.77 7.81
N LYS A 113 13.20 2.47 7.91
CA LYS A 113 13.84 2.86 9.16
C LYS A 113 12.98 3.92 9.84
N ILE A 114 12.64 3.67 11.11
CA ILE A 114 11.87 4.59 11.95
C ILE A 114 12.72 5.21 13.06
N PHE A 115 13.86 4.60 13.38
CA PHE A 115 14.77 5.10 14.41
C PHE A 115 16.19 4.58 14.17
N SER A 116 17.18 5.37 14.57
CA SER A 116 18.57 4.94 14.65
C SER A 116 19.28 5.60 15.81
N LYS A 117 20.25 4.89 16.39
CA LYS A 117 21.14 5.41 17.43
C LYS A 117 22.57 5.01 17.15
N GLU A 118 23.51 5.89 17.44
CA GLU A 118 24.94 5.57 17.46
C GLU A 118 25.41 5.55 18.91
N ASN A 119 26.28 4.59 19.25
CA ASN A 119 26.89 4.52 20.55
C ASN A 119 28.08 5.47 20.61
N GLY A 120 28.30 6.10 21.77
CA GLY A 120 29.47 6.95 21.98
C GLY A 120 30.77 6.15 22.02
N ASP A 121 31.91 6.83 21.99
CA ASP A 121 33.24 6.20 21.99
C ASP A 121 33.53 5.36 23.25
N SER A 122 32.87 5.66 24.37
CA SER A 122 32.95 4.84 25.59
C SER A 122 32.27 3.48 25.41
N GLY A 123 31.24 3.39 24.55
CA GLY A 123 30.48 2.18 24.23
C GLY A 123 29.90 1.46 25.45
N GLU A 124 29.57 2.21 26.50
CA GLU A 124 29.06 1.69 27.77
C GLU A 124 27.56 1.43 27.76
N GLU A 125 26.82 2.05 26.84
CA GLU A 125 25.40 1.79 26.69
C GLU A 125 25.18 0.36 26.19
N THR A 126 24.52 -0.48 26.99
CA THR A 126 24.13 -1.82 26.58
C THR A 126 22.73 -1.86 25.96
N ASN A 127 21.94 -0.80 26.14
CA ASN A 127 20.53 -0.76 25.78
C ASN A 127 20.18 0.49 24.96
N VAL A 128 19.20 0.37 24.08
CA VAL A 128 18.67 1.47 23.27
C VAL A 128 17.18 1.62 23.54
N LEU A 129 16.78 2.79 24.05
CA LEU A 129 15.39 3.20 24.10
C LEU A 129 14.97 3.70 22.72
N VAL A 130 14.01 3.01 22.11
CA VAL A 130 13.29 3.46 20.92
C VAL A 130 12.01 4.11 21.40
N ASP A 131 11.86 5.40 21.13
CA ASP A 131 10.66 6.17 21.42
C ASP A 131 10.36 7.10 20.24
N VAL A 132 9.48 6.66 19.35
CA VAL A 132 9.16 7.37 18.11
C VAL A 132 7.68 7.34 17.78
N ILE A 133 7.16 8.42 17.21
CA ILE A 133 5.80 8.47 16.67
C ILE A 133 5.84 8.09 15.19
N VAL A 134 5.15 7.02 14.81
CA VAL A 134 5.07 6.52 13.45
C VAL A 134 3.73 6.91 12.83
N GLN A 135 3.75 7.56 11.67
CA GLN A 135 2.54 7.75 10.85
C GLN A 135 2.16 6.40 10.22
N THR A 136 1.01 5.85 10.60
CA THR A 136 0.54 4.54 10.12
C THR A 136 0.11 4.57 8.66
N GLN A 137 -0.24 5.75 8.15
CA GLN A 137 -0.71 5.96 6.78
C GLN A 137 -0.04 7.20 6.17
N VAL A 138 0.53 7.09 4.96
CA VAL A 138 1.08 8.23 4.21
C VAL A 138 0.73 8.09 2.73
N ALA A 139 0.09 9.11 2.16
CA ALA A 139 -0.21 9.15 0.73
C ALA A 139 0.70 10.14 0.00
N LYS A 140 1.03 9.83 -1.26
CA LYS A 140 1.74 10.74 -2.15
C LYS A 140 1.07 10.79 -3.52
N VAL A 141 0.78 11.98 -4.01
CA VAL A 141 0.30 12.22 -5.38
C VAL A 141 1.50 12.61 -6.23
N VAL A 142 1.78 11.81 -7.26
CA VAL A 142 2.92 12.02 -8.18
C VAL A 142 4.25 12.25 -7.41
N GLY A 143 4.45 11.44 -6.37
CA GLY A 143 5.65 11.43 -5.54
C GLY A 143 5.72 12.53 -4.47
N LYS A 144 4.80 13.51 -4.48
CA LYS A 144 4.69 14.55 -3.44
C LYS A 144 3.72 14.12 -2.36
N GLU A 145 4.04 14.39 -1.10
CA GLU A 145 3.14 14.12 0.02
C GLU A 145 1.77 14.76 -0.21
N ALA A 146 0.72 14.04 0.14
CA ALA A 146 -0.64 14.46 -0.09
C ALA A 146 -1.41 14.54 1.22
N VAL A 147 -2.36 15.47 1.29
CA VAL A 147 -3.33 15.59 2.38
C VAL A 147 -4.64 14.97 1.91
N TRP A 148 -5.29 14.22 2.79
CA TRP A 148 -6.60 13.64 2.56
C TRP A 148 -7.35 13.46 3.88
N ASP A 149 -8.66 13.66 3.81
CA ASP A 149 -9.58 13.31 4.89
C ASP A 149 -10.48 12.18 4.41
N GLU A 150 -10.50 11.08 5.15
CA GLU A 150 -11.33 9.92 4.81
C GLU A 150 -12.80 10.16 5.17
N ASN A 151 -13.08 11.10 6.07
CA ASN A 151 -14.44 11.53 6.40
C ASN A 151 -14.92 12.64 5.45
N GLY A 152 -13.99 13.33 4.78
CA GLY A 152 -14.25 14.38 3.78
C GLY A 152 -14.62 13.81 2.40
N VAL A 153 -15.50 12.82 2.38
CA VAL A 153 -15.98 12.16 1.15
C VAL A 153 -16.91 13.12 0.39
N ASP A 154 -16.74 13.22 -0.93
CA ASP A 154 -17.63 14.02 -1.76
C ASP A 154 -18.98 13.32 -2.07
N GLU A 155 -19.88 14.02 -2.75
CA GLU A 155 -21.19 13.51 -3.18
C GLU A 155 -21.10 12.24 -4.05
N ASN A 156 -19.96 12.01 -4.71
CA ASN A 156 -19.71 10.86 -5.59
C ASN A 156 -19.04 9.70 -4.86
N ARG A 157 -18.98 9.74 -3.52
CA ARG A 157 -18.30 8.73 -2.69
C ARG A 157 -16.80 8.63 -3.02
N VAL A 158 -16.14 9.77 -3.25
CA VAL A 158 -14.70 9.83 -3.55
C VAL A 158 -13.93 10.49 -2.40
N VAL A 159 -12.83 9.84 -2.00
CA VAL A 159 -11.81 10.40 -1.11
C VAL A 159 -10.73 11.05 -1.96
N TRP A 160 -10.54 12.36 -1.79
CA TRP A 160 -9.58 13.13 -2.56
C TRP A 160 -8.24 13.28 -1.83
N PHE A 161 -7.18 12.85 -2.51
CA PHE A 161 -5.79 13.07 -2.14
C PHE A 161 -5.27 14.29 -2.90
N LYS A 162 -4.81 15.31 -2.18
CA LYS A 162 -4.34 16.57 -2.76
C LYS A 162 -2.86 16.73 -2.45
N GLY A 163 -2.02 16.85 -3.48
CA GLY A 163 -0.59 17.09 -3.30
C GLY A 163 -0.31 18.40 -2.55
N PHE A 164 0.73 18.41 -1.71
CA PHE A 164 1.14 19.58 -0.95
C PHE A 164 1.82 20.64 -1.86
N ASN A 165 1.56 21.93 -1.61
CA ASN A 165 2.31 23.10 -2.09
C ASN A 165 2.35 23.43 -3.59
N ASP A 166 1.23 23.43 -4.34
CA ASP A 166 1.19 24.16 -5.62
C ASP A 166 -0.19 24.76 -5.91
N VAL A 167 -0.22 25.99 -6.44
CA VAL A 167 -1.43 26.54 -7.08
C VAL A 167 -1.73 25.66 -8.30
N GLY A 168 -2.81 24.89 -8.24
CA GLY A 168 -3.12 23.85 -9.23
C GLY A 168 -2.54 22.47 -8.91
N ALA A 169 -2.23 22.19 -7.65
CA ALA A 169 -1.75 20.89 -7.17
C ALA A 169 -2.57 19.72 -7.73
N GLU A 170 -1.86 18.71 -8.22
CA GLU A 170 -2.47 17.50 -8.74
C GLU A 170 -3.27 16.80 -7.63
N SER A 171 -4.49 16.38 -7.98
CA SER A 171 -5.36 15.62 -7.10
C SER A 171 -5.73 14.29 -7.74
N VAL A 172 -5.76 13.26 -6.90
CA VAL A 172 -6.24 11.93 -7.24
C VAL A 172 -7.37 11.59 -6.28
N GLY A 173 -8.51 11.20 -6.82
CA GLY A 173 -9.64 10.70 -6.06
C GLY A 173 -9.68 9.18 -6.13
N LEU A 174 -9.91 8.51 -5.01
CA LEU A 174 -10.26 7.10 -4.99
C LEU A 174 -11.70 6.96 -4.51
N SER A 175 -12.48 6.08 -5.12
CA SER A 175 -13.79 5.76 -4.56
C SER A 175 -13.63 5.12 -3.18
N VAL A 176 -14.63 5.32 -2.32
CA VAL A 176 -14.65 4.75 -0.97
C VAL A 176 -14.46 3.24 -1.00
N GLU A 177 -15.02 2.55 -2.00
CA GLU A 177 -14.90 1.10 -2.16
C GLU A 177 -13.44 0.65 -2.34
N ILE A 178 -12.62 1.42 -3.05
CA ILE A 178 -11.18 1.15 -3.19
C ILE A 178 -10.44 1.43 -1.89
N VAL A 179 -10.75 2.55 -1.23
CA VAL A 179 -10.12 2.92 0.05
C VAL A 179 -10.41 1.87 1.12
N GLU A 180 -11.66 1.45 1.25
CA GLU A 180 -12.08 0.38 2.17
C GLU A 180 -11.48 -0.98 1.78
N GLY A 181 -11.41 -1.29 0.49
CA GLY A 181 -10.79 -2.52 0.00
C GLY A 181 -9.31 -2.60 0.35
N MET A 182 -8.56 -1.51 0.15
CA MET A 182 -7.15 -1.42 0.56
C MET A 182 -7.01 -1.60 2.07
N LYS A 183 -7.82 -0.91 2.88
CA LYS A 183 -7.79 -1.07 4.35
C LYS A 183 -8.07 -2.49 4.79
N TRP A 184 -9.10 -3.12 4.24
CA TRP A 184 -9.44 -4.51 4.50
C TRP A 184 -8.26 -5.46 4.20
N GLU A 185 -7.60 -5.24 3.07
CA GLU A 185 -6.41 -6.00 2.67
C GLU A 185 -5.24 -5.84 3.65
N GLN A 186 -5.17 -4.75 4.41
CA GLN A 186 -4.16 -4.51 5.45
C GLN A 186 -4.62 -5.06 6.81
N GLU A 187 -5.87 -4.82 7.20
CA GLU A 187 -6.48 -5.29 8.45
C GLU A 187 -6.45 -6.82 8.54
N LYS A 188 -6.66 -7.53 7.42
CA LYS A 188 -6.61 -9.01 7.40
C LYS A 188 -5.25 -9.60 7.80
N VAL A 189 -4.16 -8.83 7.71
CA VAL A 189 -2.80 -9.23 8.14
C VAL A 189 -2.37 -8.56 9.45
N GLY A 190 -3.34 -8.02 10.20
CA GLY A 190 -3.12 -7.45 11.53
C GLY A 190 -2.70 -5.99 11.55
N TRP A 191 -2.80 -5.27 10.43
CA TRP A 191 -2.58 -3.81 10.43
C TRP A 191 -3.65 -3.08 11.24
N ILE A 192 -3.23 -2.08 12.00
CA ILE A 192 -4.12 -1.25 12.83
C ILE A 192 -3.87 0.22 12.46
N ALA A 193 -4.95 0.95 12.19
CA ALA A 193 -4.88 2.34 11.74
C ALA A 193 -4.25 3.32 12.75
N GLY A 194 -4.25 2.99 14.04
CA GLY A 194 -3.85 3.91 15.10
C GLY A 194 -4.84 5.07 15.26
N ASN A 195 -4.84 5.72 16.42
CA ASN A 195 -5.66 6.92 16.60
C ASN A 195 -5.02 8.08 15.82
N GLY A 196 -5.81 8.84 15.06
CA GLY A 196 -5.28 9.95 14.25
C GLY A 196 -4.19 9.56 13.23
N ARG A 197 -4.15 8.29 12.79
CA ARG A 197 -3.13 7.74 11.88
C ARG A 197 -1.71 7.74 12.44
N GLN A 198 -1.58 7.75 13.77
CA GLN A 198 -0.30 7.75 14.46
C GLN A 198 -0.26 6.68 15.54
N VAL A 199 0.92 6.09 15.73
CA VAL A 199 1.20 5.14 16.81
C VAL A 199 2.57 5.48 17.39
N ARG A 200 2.65 5.61 18.72
CA ARG A 200 3.93 5.70 19.44
C ARG A 200 4.51 4.31 19.60
N VAL A 201 5.74 4.14 19.15
CA VAL A 201 6.54 2.92 19.33
C VAL A 201 7.53 3.21 20.45
N GLU A 202 7.27 2.63 21.62
CA GLU A 202 8.13 2.72 22.80
C GLU A 202 8.61 1.33 23.19
N ARG A 203 9.93 1.08 23.13
CA ARG A 203 10.55 -0.21 23.48
C ARG A 203 12.03 -0.05 23.84
N VAL A 204 12.52 -0.93 24.69
CA VAL A 204 13.95 -1.02 25.03
C VAL A 204 14.53 -2.23 24.34
N GLU A 205 15.60 -2.04 23.58
CA GLU A 205 16.35 -3.12 22.94
C GLU A 205 17.71 -3.28 23.61
N GLU A 206 18.01 -4.49 24.05
CA GLU A 206 19.27 -4.82 24.71
C GLU A 206 20.25 -5.44 23.71
N PHE A 207 21.49 -4.99 23.75
CA PHE A 207 22.55 -5.53 22.92
C PHE A 207 23.14 -6.78 23.58
N GLY A 208 22.88 -7.95 23.00
CA GLY A 208 23.34 -9.25 23.50
C GLY A 208 24.68 -9.75 22.93
N GLY A 209 25.42 -8.92 22.20
CA GLY A 209 26.70 -9.31 21.61
C GLY A 209 27.89 -9.21 22.58
N ILE A 210 29.01 -9.82 22.22
CA ILE A 210 30.23 -9.88 23.06
C ILE A 210 31.04 -8.57 22.99
N ASN A 211 31.02 -7.90 21.83
CA ASN A 211 31.78 -6.66 21.58
C ASN A 211 30.89 -5.43 21.74
N LYS A 212 31.47 -4.24 21.87
CA LYS A 212 30.68 -2.99 21.87
C LYS A 212 29.96 -2.80 20.54
N TRP A 213 28.67 -2.44 20.57
CA TRP A 213 27.95 -1.98 19.38
C TRP A 213 28.24 -0.51 19.11
N ARG A 214 28.19 -0.13 17.84
CA ARG A 214 28.42 1.24 17.34
C ARG A 214 27.17 1.85 16.77
N LYS A 215 26.35 1.08 16.05
CA LYS A 215 25.11 1.59 15.42
C LYS A 215 23.94 0.64 15.64
N PHE A 216 22.79 1.24 15.82
CA PHE A 216 21.49 0.60 15.94
C PHE A 216 20.53 1.18 14.91
N GLY A 217 19.72 0.33 14.28
CA GLY A 217 18.62 0.74 13.42
C GLY A 217 17.37 -0.07 13.69
N CYS A 218 16.24 0.61 13.82
CA CYS A 218 14.91 0.04 13.99
C CYS A 218 14.07 0.34 12.74
N TYR A 219 13.39 -0.68 12.24
CA TYR A 219 12.69 -0.68 10.97
C TYR A 219 11.28 -1.23 11.15
N VAL A 220 10.33 -0.65 10.43
CA VAL A 220 8.94 -1.11 10.34
C VAL A 220 8.68 -1.68 8.95
N LEU A 221 7.83 -2.70 8.87
CA LEU A 221 7.31 -3.16 7.59
C LEU A 221 6.35 -2.10 7.02
N VAL A 222 6.56 -1.73 5.77
CA VAL A 222 5.69 -0.81 5.02
C VAL A 222 5.09 -1.57 3.85
N GLU A 223 3.77 -1.52 3.76
CA GLU A 223 3.03 -1.95 2.59
C GLU A 223 2.49 -0.77 1.80
N THR A 224 2.90 -0.66 0.54
CA THR A 224 2.56 0.47 -0.32
C THR A 224 1.65 0.02 -1.45
N PHE A 225 0.44 0.57 -1.51
CA PHE A 225 -0.38 0.51 -2.72
C PHE A 225 0.12 1.54 -3.72
N VAL A 226 0.48 1.11 -4.93
CA VAL A 226 0.95 1.97 -6.03
C VAL A 226 -0.08 1.93 -7.16
N PHE A 227 -0.66 3.08 -7.47
CA PHE A 227 -1.52 3.28 -8.63
C PHE A 227 -0.70 3.83 -9.79
N LYS A 228 -0.73 3.12 -10.92
CA LYS A 228 -0.11 3.56 -12.17
C LYS A 228 -1.13 3.61 -13.28
N ARG A 229 -0.99 4.59 -14.17
CA ARG A 229 -1.64 4.57 -15.48
C ARG A 229 -1.04 3.46 -16.34
N MET A 230 -1.74 3.07 -17.41
CA MET A 230 -1.23 2.08 -18.37
C MET A 230 0.00 2.57 -19.15
N ASP A 231 0.28 3.87 -19.16
CA ASP A 231 1.52 4.45 -19.69
C ASP A 231 2.73 4.30 -18.74
N GLY A 232 2.55 3.65 -17.57
CA GLY A 232 3.57 3.38 -16.57
C GLY A 232 3.80 4.52 -15.57
N ARG A 233 3.14 5.67 -15.73
CA ARG A 233 3.29 6.81 -14.82
C ARG A 233 2.51 6.60 -13.53
N TRP A 234 3.16 6.87 -12.40
CA TRP A 234 2.56 6.74 -11.08
C TRP A 234 1.66 7.94 -10.82
N VAL A 235 0.50 7.71 -10.21
CA VAL A 235 -0.45 8.78 -9.86
C VAL A 235 -0.61 8.93 -8.36
N LEU A 236 -0.64 7.82 -7.63
CA LEU A 236 -0.82 7.80 -6.19
C LEU A 236 -0.03 6.63 -5.60
N THR A 237 0.67 6.88 -4.49
CA THR A 237 1.13 5.84 -3.58
C THR A 237 0.46 6.00 -2.24
N TYR A 238 0.07 4.91 -1.59
CA TYR A 238 -0.52 4.92 -0.26
C TYR A 238 0.17 3.88 0.62
N ASP A 239 0.99 4.36 1.55
CA ASP A 239 1.80 3.58 2.48
C ASP A 239 0.99 3.25 3.73
N PHE A 240 1.08 1.99 4.17
CA PHE A 240 0.56 1.46 5.42
C PHE A 240 1.74 0.92 6.23
N ARG A 241 2.05 1.54 7.37
CA ARG A 241 3.14 1.09 8.27
C ARG A 241 2.59 0.13 9.30
N HIS A 242 3.17 -1.06 9.38
CA HIS A 242 2.75 -2.16 10.24
C HIS A 242 3.56 -2.14 11.54
N THR A 243 3.14 -1.35 12.53
CA THR A 243 3.88 -1.18 13.80
C THR A 243 3.95 -2.45 14.67
N HIS A 244 3.15 -3.48 14.35
CA HIS A 244 3.28 -4.82 14.92
C HIS A 244 4.40 -5.66 14.25
N GLN A 245 4.92 -5.21 13.10
CA GLN A 245 5.98 -5.84 12.33
C GLN A 245 7.23 -4.95 12.34
N ILE A 246 7.97 -5.01 13.44
CA ILE A 246 9.21 -4.24 13.64
C ILE A 246 10.40 -5.19 13.72
N ARG A 247 11.50 -4.80 13.07
CA ARG A 247 12.80 -5.47 13.16
C ARG A 247 13.89 -4.46 13.46
N TYR A 248 14.97 -4.93 14.07
CA TYR A 248 16.13 -4.11 14.36
C TYR A 248 17.42 -4.87 14.04
N LYS A 249 18.50 -4.13 13.94
CA LYS A 249 19.85 -4.69 13.78
C LYS A 249 20.89 -3.78 14.39
N TRP A 250 21.99 -4.42 14.78
CA TRP A 250 23.14 -3.82 15.44
C TRP A 250 24.37 -4.00 14.56
N VAL A 251 25.29 -3.05 14.61
CA VAL A 251 26.66 -3.12 14.06
C VAL A 251 27.63 -2.64 15.13
#